data_AF-A0A3E4MES9-F1
#
_entry.id   AF-A0A3E4MES9-F1
#
_cell.length_a   1.000
_cell.length_b   1.000
_cell.length_c   1.000
_cell.angle_alpha   90.00
_cell.angle_beta   90.00
_cell.angle_gamma   90.00
#
_symmetry.space_group_name_H-M   'P 1'
#
loop_
_entity.id
_entity.type
_entity.pdbx_description
1 polymer ?
#
loop_
_entity_poly.entity_id
_entity_poly.type
_entity_poly.pdbx_seq_one_letter_code
_entity_poly.pdbx_strand_id
1 'polypeptide(L)'
;MKLKNIMNDDVMKATVTGVIATIIVTWIITPLANHIFPAILSLLNSFSSSFSDYLYRCMSYRFPGSTGSSVLLFTNEILYFLLFCSFFTFDFFISKHLRNSRKRISNVSLSEKDIKLFRFHRIVLYGLFILTILLIEFTCLSDLYIYKQATTTYTNIEIVSPYISDQEYKALKSQFHLISNENDFDKLTLAIDNIAKRNSIELKK
;
A
#
# COMPACT_ATOMS: atom_id res chain seq x y z
N MET A 1 26.87 11.19 -67.52
CA MET A 1 26.07 11.95 -66.53
C MET A 1 24.66 11.35 -66.47
N LYS A 2 24.39 10.48 -65.49
CA LYS A 2 23.05 10.17 -64.92
C LYS A 2 23.23 9.18 -63.77
N LEU A 3 23.81 9.69 -62.68
CA LEU A 3 23.79 9.09 -61.34
C LEU A 3 22.34 9.16 -60.80
N LYS A 4 21.40 8.47 -61.44
CA LYS A 4 19.97 8.55 -61.09
C LYS A 4 19.31 7.18 -61.20
N ASN A 5 19.82 6.21 -60.44
CA ASN A 5 19.09 5.00 -59.99
C ASN A 5 20.02 4.06 -59.17
N ILE A 6 20.42 4.45 -57.95
CA ILE A 6 21.21 3.55 -57.06
C ILE A 6 20.53 3.34 -55.69
N MET A 7 19.40 3.99 -55.39
CA MET A 7 18.58 3.60 -54.23
C MET A 7 17.30 2.93 -54.71
N ASN A 8 17.25 1.60 -54.56
CA ASN A 8 16.01 0.85 -54.60
C ASN A 8 15.11 1.35 -53.46
N ASP A 9 13.80 1.49 -53.70
CA ASP A 9 12.84 1.98 -52.69
C ASP A 9 12.91 1.20 -51.36
N ASP A 10 13.29 -0.09 -51.42
CA ASP A 10 13.47 -0.94 -50.25
C ASP A 10 14.69 -0.53 -49.41
N VAL A 11 15.78 -0.10 -50.04
CA VAL A 11 16.98 0.41 -49.33
C VAL A 11 16.67 1.75 -48.69
N MET A 12 15.87 2.60 -49.35
CA MET A 12 15.43 3.88 -48.79
C MET A 12 14.51 3.68 -47.58
N LYS A 13 13.52 2.78 -47.67
CA LYS A 13 12.64 2.41 -46.56
C LYS A 13 13.42 1.84 -45.37
N ALA A 14 14.33 0.90 -45.62
CA ALA A 14 15.18 0.32 -44.57
C ALA A 14 16.03 1.39 -43.86
N THR A 15 16.58 2.33 -44.61
CA THR A 15 17.38 3.45 -44.05
C THR A 15 16.51 4.36 -43.18
N VAL A 16 15.33 4.75 -43.68
CA VAL A 16 14.40 5.61 -42.93
C VAL A 16 13.89 4.91 -41.67
N THR A 17 13.53 3.63 -41.75
CA THR A 17 13.13 2.84 -40.58
C THR A 17 14.28 2.70 -39.57
N GLY A 18 15.51 2.50 -40.03
CA GLY A 18 16.70 2.46 -39.18
C GLY A 18 16.95 3.79 -38.45
N VAL A 19 16.81 4.92 -39.15
CA VAL A 19 16.94 6.26 -38.54
C VAL A 19 15.85 6.50 -37.50
N ILE A 20 14.59 6.19 -37.82
CA ILE A 20 13.47 6.35 -36.89
C ILE A 20 13.65 5.44 -35.66
N ALA A 21 14.04 4.18 -35.86
CA ALA A 21 14.31 3.25 -34.77
C ALA A 21 15.45 3.75 -33.89
N THR A 22 16.52 4.28 -34.48
CA THR A 22 17.65 4.85 -33.73
C THR A 22 17.20 6.06 -32.91
N ILE A 23 16.39 6.96 -33.47
CA ILE A 23 15.84 8.12 -32.74
C ILE A 23 14.97 7.64 -31.57
N ILE A 24 14.05 6.70 -31.79
CA ILE A 24 13.19 6.16 -30.73
C ILE A 24 14.03 5.50 -29.63
N VAL A 25 15.01 4.68 -30.00
CA VAL A 25 15.88 4.01 -29.03
C VAL A 25 16.65 5.05 -28.22
N THR A 26 17.35 5.98 -28.88
CA THR A 26 18.23 6.93 -28.21
C THR A 26 17.47 7.97 -27.39
N TRP A 27 16.33 8.46 -27.87
CA TRP A 27 15.60 9.56 -27.23
C TRP A 27 14.48 9.12 -26.30
N ILE A 28 13.98 7.89 -26.43
CA ILE A 28 12.86 7.38 -25.62
C ILE A 28 13.33 6.19 -24.78
N ILE A 29 13.84 5.14 -25.41
CA ILE A 29 14.13 3.88 -24.69
C ILE A 29 15.33 4.04 -23.76
N THR A 30 16.45 4.57 -24.24
CA THR A 30 17.67 4.76 -23.45
C THR A 30 17.46 5.62 -22.21
N PRO A 31 16.85 6.82 -22.28
CA PRO A 31 16.62 7.61 -21.07
C PRO A 31 15.60 6.95 -20.12
N LEU A 32 14.58 6.28 -20.67
CA LEU A 32 13.63 5.53 -19.86
C LEU A 32 14.33 4.39 -19.11
N ALA A 33 15.18 3.62 -19.78
CA ALA A 33 15.89 2.47 -19.23
C ALA A 33 17.02 2.84 -18.28
N ASN A 34 17.78 3.91 -18.57
CA ASN A 34 18.99 4.23 -17.82
C ASN A 34 18.77 5.27 -16.72
N HIS A 35 17.70 6.07 -16.79
CA HIS A 35 17.44 7.13 -15.80
C HIS A 35 16.09 6.96 -15.12
N ILE A 36 15.00 6.82 -15.88
CA ILE A 36 13.65 6.83 -15.31
C ILE A 36 13.37 5.53 -14.54
N PHE A 37 13.56 4.36 -15.15
CA PHE A 37 13.29 3.09 -14.49
C PHE A 37 14.18 2.86 -13.25
N PRO A 38 15.50 3.10 -13.29
CA PRO A 38 16.33 2.95 -12.09
C PRO A 38 15.92 3.94 -11.00
N ALA A 39 15.55 5.18 -11.34
CA ALA A 39 15.05 6.14 -10.36
C ALA A 39 13.74 5.66 -9.71
N ILE A 40 12.77 5.21 -10.51
CA ILE A 40 11.49 4.66 -9.99
C ILE A 40 11.76 3.45 -9.11
N LEU A 41 12.61 2.51 -9.53
CA LEU A 41 12.95 1.33 -8.74
C LEU A 41 13.65 1.70 -7.43
N SER A 42 14.58 2.67 -7.46
CA SER A 42 15.25 3.14 -6.26
C SER A 42 14.26 3.76 -5.27
N LEU A 43 13.33 4.58 -5.75
CA LEU A 43 12.26 5.18 -4.95
C LEU A 43 11.36 4.11 -4.32
N LEU A 44 10.92 3.13 -5.12
CA LEU A 44 10.08 2.03 -4.66
C LEU A 44 10.80 1.17 -3.62
N ASN A 45 12.09 0.87 -3.83
CA ASN A 45 12.89 0.13 -2.87
C ASN A 45 13.06 0.89 -1.55
N SER A 46 13.35 2.19 -1.61
CA SER A 46 13.46 3.03 -0.41
C SER A 46 12.13 3.16 0.33
N PHE A 47 11.02 3.30 -0.40
CA PHE A 47 9.69 3.31 0.20
C PHE A 47 9.37 1.96 0.86
N SER A 48 9.62 0.86 0.16
CA SER A 48 9.40 -0.50 0.65
C SER A 48 10.23 -0.80 1.90
N SER A 49 11.53 -0.44 1.90
CA SER A 49 12.39 -0.66 3.07
C SER A 49 11.96 0.20 4.25
N SER A 50 11.65 1.47 4.02
CA SER A 50 11.18 2.38 5.07
C SER A 50 9.84 1.94 5.66
N PHE A 51 8.94 1.45 4.81
CA PHE A 51 7.65 0.91 5.25
C PHE A 51 7.83 -0.39 6.03
N SER A 52 8.69 -1.29 5.56
CA SER A 52 9.05 -2.51 6.28
C SER A 52 9.61 -2.18 7.67
N ASP A 53 10.64 -1.33 7.74
CA ASP A 53 11.24 -0.87 9.00
C ASP A 53 10.22 -0.21 9.93
N TYR A 54 9.27 0.56 9.37
CA TYR A 54 8.15 1.11 10.15
C TYR A 54 7.30 0.02 10.79
N LEU A 55 6.90 -1.02 10.05
CA LEU A 55 6.14 -2.14 10.60
C LEU A 55 6.91 -2.84 11.72
N TYR A 56 8.19 -3.13 11.51
CA TYR A 56 9.05 -3.79 12.49
C TYR A 56 9.25 -2.95 13.76
N ARG A 57 9.47 -1.64 13.62
CA ARG A 57 9.51 -0.70 14.75
C ARG A 57 8.18 -0.67 15.49
N CYS A 58 7.05 -0.65 14.80
CA CYS A 58 5.75 -0.62 15.46
C CYS A 58 5.46 -1.89 16.29
N MET A 59 6.01 -3.05 15.90
CA MET A 59 5.87 -4.28 16.69
C MET A 59 6.50 -4.19 18.09
N SER A 60 7.65 -3.52 18.22
CA SER A 60 8.35 -3.40 19.51
C SER A 60 7.61 -2.52 20.52
N TYR A 61 6.84 -1.53 20.03
CA TYR A 61 6.09 -0.58 20.84
C TYR A 61 4.64 -1.00 21.16
N ARG A 62 3.95 -1.70 20.25
CA ARG A 62 2.51 -1.99 20.36
C ARG A 62 2.18 -3.35 21.02
N PHE A 63 3.00 -3.79 21.97
CA PHE A 63 2.83 -5.06 22.68
C PHE A 63 1.41 -5.19 23.32
N PRO A 64 0.73 -6.35 23.22
CA PRO A 64 -0.68 -6.52 23.54
C PRO A 64 -0.84 -6.91 25.01
N GLY A 65 -0.63 -5.94 25.90
CA GLY A 65 -1.19 -6.00 27.26
C GLY A 65 -2.68 -5.63 27.30
N SER A 66 -3.24 -5.13 26.19
CA SER A 66 -4.61 -4.65 26.09
C SER A 66 -5.39 -5.42 25.02
N THR A 67 -6.29 -6.29 25.48
CA THR A 67 -7.43 -6.83 24.71
C THR A 67 -8.30 -5.75 24.03
N GLY A 68 -8.05 -4.46 24.31
CA GLY A 68 -8.70 -3.32 23.67
C GLY A 68 -8.24 -3.02 22.25
N SER A 69 -7.04 -3.41 21.82
CA SER A 69 -6.49 -2.93 20.53
C SER A 69 -7.20 -3.53 19.31
N SER A 70 -7.52 -4.83 19.33
CA SER A 70 -8.24 -5.50 18.22
C SER A 70 -9.72 -5.12 18.17
N VAL A 71 -10.36 -4.92 19.33
CA VAL A 71 -11.74 -4.45 19.43
C VAL A 71 -11.84 -3.01 18.91
N LEU A 72 -10.90 -2.14 19.27
CA LEU A 72 -10.86 -0.76 18.77
C LEU A 72 -10.70 -0.69 17.25
N LEU A 73 -9.84 -1.52 16.67
CA LEU A 73 -9.68 -1.64 15.22
C LEU A 73 -11.02 -2.05 14.57
N PHE A 74 -11.65 -3.12 15.06
CA PHE A 74 -12.93 -3.59 14.53
C PHE A 74 -14.06 -2.57 14.68
N THR A 75 -14.14 -1.86 15.81
CA THR A 75 -15.16 -0.81 16.02
C THR A 75 -14.96 0.39 15.11
N ASN A 76 -13.71 0.75 14.81
CA ASN A 76 -13.40 1.83 13.88
C ASN A 76 -13.82 1.44 12.44
N GLU A 77 -13.58 0.21 12.01
CA GLU A 77 -14.01 -0.27 10.69
C GLU A 77 -15.53 -0.22 10.52
N ILE A 78 -16.28 -0.66 11.53
CA ILE A 78 -17.74 -0.57 11.51
C ILE A 78 -18.18 0.90 11.44
N LEU A 79 -17.55 1.79 12.20
CA LEU A 79 -17.88 3.22 12.16
C LEU A 79 -17.63 3.82 10.77
N TYR A 80 -16.52 3.49 10.13
CA TYR A 80 -16.21 3.96 8.78
C TYR A 80 -17.16 3.38 7.73
N PHE A 81 -17.54 2.11 7.85
CA PHE A 81 -18.55 1.50 6.99
C PHE A 81 -19.94 2.17 7.18
N LEU A 82 -20.31 2.52 8.40
CA LEU A 82 -21.55 3.26 8.66
C LEU A 82 -21.50 4.67 8.07
N LEU A 83 -20.35 5.36 8.18
CA LEU A 83 -20.13 6.66 7.52
C LEU A 83 -20.23 6.53 5.99
N PHE A 84 -19.69 5.45 5.41
CA PHE A 84 -19.86 5.12 3.99
C PHE A 84 -21.33 4.98 3.60
N CYS A 85 -22.09 4.13 4.30
CA CYS A 85 -23.51 3.93 4.03
C CYS A 85 -24.30 5.24 4.18
N SER A 86 -23.96 6.07 5.18
CA SER A 86 -24.60 7.38 5.39
C SER A 86 -24.32 8.34 4.23
N PHE A 87 -23.09 8.35 3.72
CA PHE A 87 -22.70 9.20 2.60
C PHE A 87 -23.45 8.82 1.30
N PHE A 88 -23.53 7.52 1.00
CA PHE A 88 -24.23 7.03 -0.20
C PHE A 88 -25.75 7.24 -0.13
N THR A 89 -26.35 7.01 1.04
CA THR A 89 -27.78 7.26 1.24
C THR A 89 -28.10 8.75 1.17
N PHE A 90 -27.23 9.62 1.69
CA PHE A 90 -27.35 11.07 1.57
C PHE A 90 -27.23 11.55 0.11
N ASP A 91 -26.21 11.12 -0.65
CA ASP A 91 -26.08 11.49 -2.06
C ASP A 91 -27.26 10.98 -2.90
N PHE A 92 -27.76 9.77 -2.63
CA PHE A 92 -28.96 9.24 -3.28
C PHE A 92 -30.19 10.09 -2.97
N PHE A 93 -30.38 10.48 -1.70
CA PHE A 93 -31.49 11.33 -1.28
C PHE A 93 -31.43 12.71 -1.92
N ILE A 94 -30.27 13.37 -1.92
CA ILE A 94 -30.05 14.66 -2.57
C ILE A 94 -30.29 14.56 -4.08
N SER A 95 -29.74 13.52 -4.73
CA SER A 95 -29.95 13.27 -6.16
C SER A 95 -31.42 13.07 -6.52
N LYS A 96 -32.16 12.32 -5.69
CA LYS A 96 -33.61 12.11 -5.85
C LYS A 96 -34.40 13.39 -5.64
N HIS A 97 -34.05 14.17 -4.61
CA HIS A 97 -34.71 15.45 -4.32
C HIS A 97 -34.49 16.46 -5.45
N LEU A 98 -33.25 16.64 -5.92
CA LEU A 98 -32.91 17.51 -7.05
C LEU A 98 -33.63 17.09 -8.34
N ARG A 99 -33.75 15.79 -8.62
CA ARG A 99 -34.50 15.27 -9.77
C ARG A 99 -36.00 15.59 -9.68
N ASN A 100 -36.59 15.45 -8.51
CA ASN A 100 -38.01 15.74 -8.29
C ASN A 100 -38.30 17.24 -8.35
N SER A 101 -37.42 18.07 -7.79
CA SER A 101 -37.54 19.54 -7.87
C SER A 101 -37.38 20.04 -9.30
N ARG A 102 -36.46 19.46 -10.09
CA ARG A 102 -36.33 19.77 -11.53
C ARG A 102 -37.58 19.43 -12.34
N LYS A 103 -38.30 18.35 -12.00
CA LYS A 103 -39.58 18.01 -12.65
C LYS A 103 -40.71 18.98 -12.31
N ARG A 104 -40.69 19.60 -11.13
CA ARG A 104 -41.70 20.61 -10.72
C ARG A 104 -41.40 22.00 -11.31
N ILE A 105 -40.13 22.32 -11.53
CA ILE A 105 -39.66 23.59 -12.10
C ILE A 105 -39.39 23.36 -13.60
N SER A 106 -40.43 23.15 -14.40
CA SER A 106 -40.30 22.88 -15.85
C SER A 106 -39.76 24.07 -16.66
N ASN A 107 -39.62 25.26 -16.05
CA ASN A 107 -39.37 26.51 -16.78
C ASN A 107 -37.99 27.14 -16.52
N VAL A 108 -37.09 26.50 -15.76
CA VAL A 108 -35.72 27.00 -15.53
C VAL A 108 -34.73 26.07 -16.21
N SER A 109 -34.24 26.46 -17.39
CA SER A 109 -33.15 25.77 -18.08
C SER A 109 -31.84 26.00 -17.32
N LEU A 110 -31.45 25.04 -16.48
CA LEU A 110 -30.09 24.97 -15.95
C LEU A 110 -29.09 24.97 -17.11
N SER A 111 -28.08 25.84 -17.04
CA SER A 111 -27.04 25.93 -18.06
C SER A 111 -26.30 24.59 -18.15
N GLU A 112 -25.96 24.16 -19.37
CA GLU A 112 -25.22 22.91 -19.61
C GLU A 112 -23.88 22.89 -18.85
N LYS A 113 -23.31 24.08 -18.58
CA LYS A 113 -22.11 24.26 -17.75
C LYS A 113 -22.31 23.85 -16.29
N ASP A 114 -23.45 24.20 -15.69
CA ASP A 114 -23.74 23.89 -14.29
C ASP A 114 -23.95 22.38 -14.08
N ILE A 115 -24.56 21.73 -15.06
CA ILE A 115 -24.75 20.27 -15.06
C ILE A 115 -23.40 19.54 -15.16
N LYS A 116 -22.50 20.01 -16.04
CA LYS A 116 -21.15 19.45 -16.17
C LYS A 116 -20.33 19.65 -14.90
N LEU A 117 -20.39 20.84 -14.29
CA LEU A 117 -19.69 21.15 -13.04
C LEU A 117 -20.18 20.29 -11.86
N PHE A 118 -21.50 20.06 -11.76
CA PHE A 118 -22.09 19.20 -10.73
C PHE A 118 -21.68 17.73 -10.90
N ARG A 119 -21.64 17.22 -12.14
CA ARG A 119 -21.16 15.85 -12.42
C ARG A 119 -19.68 15.69 -12.08
N PHE A 120 -18.86 16.69 -12.41
CA PHE A 120 -17.44 16.70 -12.07
C PHE A 120 -17.23 16.68 -10.55
N HIS A 121 -17.93 17.54 -9.80
CA HIS A 121 -17.85 17.55 -8.33
C HIS A 121 -18.20 16.19 -7.71
N ARG A 122 -19.24 15.51 -8.21
CA ARG A 122 -19.60 14.16 -7.73
C ARG A 122 -18.49 13.15 -8.01
N ILE A 123 -17.89 13.17 -9.21
CA ILE A 123 -16.77 12.27 -9.55
C ILE A 123 -15.58 12.50 -8.62
N VAL A 124 -15.20 13.76 -8.40
CA VAL A 124 -14.10 14.13 -7.50
C VAL A 124 -14.38 13.65 -6.08
N LEU A 125 -15.60 13.86 -5.59
CA LEU A 125 -15.99 13.45 -4.25
C LEU A 125 -15.94 11.93 -4.09
N TYR A 126 -16.48 11.17 -5.04
CA TYR A 126 -16.35 9.70 -5.02
C TYR A 126 -14.89 9.25 -5.10
N GLY A 127 -14.05 9.93 -5.89
CA GLY A 127 -12.61 9.63 -5.97
C GLY A 127 -11.90 9.84 -4.64
N LEU A 128 -12.13 10.98 -3.97
CA LEU A 128 -11.59 11.25 -2.64
C LEU A 128 -12.09 10.25 -1.60
N PHE A 129 -13.34 9.86 -1.72
CA PHE A 129 -13.96 8.90 -0.82
C PHE A 129 -13.34 7.50 -0.97
N ILE A 130 -13.17 7.01 -2.21
CA ILE A 130 -12.48 5.73 -2.49
C ILE A 130 -11.04 5.79 -1.97
N LEU A 131 -10.33 6.90 -2.21
CA LEU A 131 -8.97 7.09 -1.69
C LEU A 131 -8.92 6.98 -0.17
N THR A 132 -9.88 7.57 0.52
CA THR A 132 -9.98 7.51 1.99
C THR A 132 -10.17 6.08 2.47
N ILE A 133 -11.04 5.30 1.82
CA ILE A 133 -11.22 3.87 2.14
C ILE A 133 -9.92 3.10 1.96
N LEU A 134 -9.21 3.31 0.83
CA LEU A 134 -7.96 2.59 0.57
C LEU A 134 -6.89 2.90 1.62
N LEU A 135 -6.81 4.15 2.09
CA LEU A 135 -5.88 4.53 3.16
C LEU A 135 -6.24 3.88 4.51
N ILE A 136 -7.53 3.82 4.85
CA ILE A 136 -8.01 3.18 6.07
C ILE A 136 -7.70 1.67 6.03
N GLU A 137 -8.09 0.99 4.96
CA GLU A 137 -7.84 -0.45 4.78
C GLU A 137 -6.34 -0.77 4.90
N PHE A 138 -5.51 0.05 4.27
CA PHE A 138 -4.05 -0.08 4.37
C PHE A 138 -3.54 0.05 5.81
N THR A 139 -4.04 1.03 6.58
CA THR A 139 -3.67 1.16 8.00
C THR A 139 -4.14 -0.02 8.84
N CYS A 140 -5.36 -0.52 8.59
CA CYS A 140 -5.93 -1.66 9.32
C CYS A 140 -5.14 -2.95 9.08
N LEU A 141 -4.82 -3.25 7.81
CA LEU A 141 -4.01 -4.41 7.46
C LEU A 141 -2.60 -4.33 8.06
N SER A 142 -2.00 -3.14 8.09
CA SER A 142 -0.70 -2.90 8.72
C SER A 142 -0.76 -3.17 10.23
N ASP A 143 -1.77 -2.64 10.91
CA ASP A 143 -1.95 -2.82 12.35
C ASP A 143 -2.25 -4.29 12.71
N LEU A 144 -3.06 -4.99 11.90
CA LEU A 144 -3.33 -6.43 12.07
C LEU A 144 -2.05 -7.26 11.92
N TYR A 145 -1.21 -6.95 10.92
CA TYR A 145 0.07 -7.61 10.72
C TYR A 145 0.99 -7.40 11.92
N ILE A 146 1.16 -6.14 12.35
CA ILE A 146 1.97 -5.76 13.52
C ILE A 146 1.48 -6.51 14.76
N TYR A 147 0.17 -6.49 15.02
CA TYR A 147 -0.43 -7.13 16.18
C TYR A 147 -0.19 -8.64 16.18
N LYS A 148 -0.43 -9.30 15.05
CA LYS A 148 -0.23 -10.74 14.91
C LYS A 148 1.22 -11.11 15.21
N GLN A 149 2.19 -10.47 14.55
CA GLN A 149 3.59 -10.81 14.72
C GLN A 149 4.14 -10.45 16.09
N ALA A 150 3.74 -9.31 16.66
CA ALA A 150 4.11 -8.95 18.03
C ALA A 150 3.59 -9.98 19.04
N THR A 151 2.32 -10.36 18.94
CA THR A 151 1.68 -11.34 19.84
C THR A 151 2.33 -12.72 19.71
N THR A 152 2.50 -13.21 18.48
CA THR A 152 3.09 -14.54 18.24
C THR A 152 4.53 -14.60 18.75
N THR A 153 5.36 -13.62 18.39
CA THR A 153 6.77 -13.59 18.77
C THR A 153 6.92 -13.53 20.29
N TYR A 154 6.19 -12.64 20.95
CA TYR A 154 6.28 -12.53 22.39
C TYR A 154 5.71 -13.76 23.11
N THR A 155 4.61 -14.33 22.60
CA THR A 155 4.09 -15.61 23.12
C THR A 155 5.14 -16.71 22.99
N ASN A 156 5.87 -16.76 21.87
CA ASN A 156 6.95 -17.73 21.68
C ASN A 156 8.12 -17.49 22.64
N ILE A 157 8.44 -16.24 23.00
CA ILE A 157 9.39 -15.92 24.08
C ILE A 157 8.91 -16.49 25.42
N GLU A 158 7.63 -16.33 25.75
CA GLU A 158 7.05 -16.88 26.98
C GLU A 158 7.03 -18.41 26.98
N ILE A 159 6.77 -19.05 25.82
CA ILE A 159 6.78 -20.52 25.66
C ILE A 159 8.18 -21.09 25.93
N VAL A 160 9.24 -20.45 25.43
CA VAL A 160 10.60 -20.93 25.64
C VAL A 160 11.17 -20.54 26.99
N SER A 161 10.52 -19.62 27.73
CA SER A 161 11.01 -19.08 29.00
C SER A 161 11.37 -20.15 30.06
N PRO A 162 10.66 -21.29 30.21
CA PRO A 162 11.01 -22.30 31.21
C PRO A 162 12.28 -23.10 30.87
N TYR A 163 12.79 -22.99 29.64
CA TYR A 163 13.89 -23.80 29.10
C TYR A 163 15.20 -23.01 28.94
N ILE A 164 15.24 -21.78 29.45
CA ILE A 164 16.37 -20.86 29.38
C ILE A 164 16.59 -20.21 30.74
N SER A 165 17.76 -19.59 30.92
CA SER A 165 18.04 -18.82 32.13
C SER A 165 17.24 -17.50 32.17
N ASP A 166 17.04 -16.96 33.38
CA ASP A 166 16.41 -15.64 33.58
C ASP A 166 17.13 -14.52 32.80
N GLN A 167 18.45 -14.63 32.65
CA GLN A 167 19.24 -13.66 31.90
C GLN A 167 18.95 -13.76 30.40
N GLU A 168 18.92 -14.96 29.83
CA GLU A 168 18.56 -15.18 28.43
C GLU A 168 17.12 -14.74 28.14
N TYR A 169 16.19 -15.04 29.04
CA TYR A 169 14.80 -14.60 28.93
C TYR A 169 14.68 -13.07 28.87
N LYS A 170 15.35 -12.37 29.80
CA LYS A 170 15.39 -10.90 29.80
C LYS A 170 16.07 -10.34 28.53
N ALA A 171 17.09 -11.02 28.03
CA ALA A 171 17.75 -10.63 26.79
C ALA A 171 16.83 -10.76 25.58
N LEU A 172 16.05 -11.84 25.45
CA LEU A 172 15.06 -12.01 24.37
C LEU A 172 13.98 -10.92 24.42
N LYS A 173 13.47 -10.59 25.61
CA LYS A 173 12.52 -9.48 25.78
C LYS A 173 13.13 -8.13 25.42
N SER A 174 14.36 -7.88 25.83
CA SER A 174 15.07 -6.66 25.45
C SER A 174 15.25 -6.57 23.94
N GLN A 175 15.62 -7.67 23.28
CA GLN A 175 15.77 -7.72 21.82
C GLN A 175 14.45 -7.44 21.13
N PHE A 176 13.34 -8.02 21.61
CA PHE A 176 12.00 -7.73 21.09
C PHE A 176 11.66 -6.23 21.12
N HIS A 177 11.95 -5.55 22.23
CA HIS A 177 11.70 -4.10 22.37
C HIS A 177 12.68 -3.21 21.58
N LEU A 178 13.75 -3.78 21.03
CA LEU A 178 14.76 -3.07 20.23
C LEU A 178 14.64 -3.33 18.72
N ILE A 179 13.68 -4.16 18.30
CA ILE A 179 13.44 -4.44 16.88
C ILE A 179 13.18 -3.14 16.12
N SER A 180 13.99 -2.91 15.09
CA SER A 180 13.90 -1.71 14.26
C SER A 180 13.79 -1.99 12.76
N ASN A 181 14.07 -3.22 12.33
CA ASN A 181 14.06 -3.66 10.95
C ASN A 181 13.81 -5.16 10.89
N GLU A 182 13.64 -5.68 9.68
CA GLU A 182 13.43 -7.11 9.41
C GLU A 182 14.56 -7.99 9.95
N ASN A 183 15.82 -7.58 9.77
CA ASN A 183 16.97 -8.38 10.20
C ASN A 183 17.04 -8.56 11.72
N ASP A 184 16.65 -7.55 12.50
CA ASP A 184 16.60 -7.67 13.96
C ASP A 184 15.49 -8.63 14.41
N PHE A 185 14.36 -8.62 13.70
CA PHE A 185 13.27 -9.58 13.93
C PHE A 185 13.68 -11.01 13.56
N ASP A 186 14.37 -11.19 12.43
CA ASP A 186 14.86 -12.50 11.98
C ASP A 186 15.88 -13.09 12.96
N LYS A 187 16.80 -12.27 13.48
CA LYS A 187 17.74 -12.72 14.52
C LYS A 187 17.04 -13.20 15.78
N LEU A 188 16.03 -12.46 16.24
CA LEU A 188 15.26 -12.84 17.42
C LEU A 188 14.49 -14.14 17.18
N THR A 189 13.78 -14.25 16.06
CA THR A 189 13.00 -15.45 15.73
C THR A 189 13.88 -16.67 15.54
N LEU A 190 15.05 -16.53 14.89
CA LEU A 190 16.05 -17.60 14.81
C LEU A 190 16.58 -18.03 16.19
N ALA A 191 16.81 -17.09 17.10
CA ALA A 191 17.24 -17.41 18.46
C ALA A 191 16.17 -18.24 19.20
N ILE A 192 14.90 -17.83 19.10
CA ILE A 192 13.76 -18.54 19.69
C ILE A 192 13.61 -19.93 19.06
N ASP A 193 13.67 -20.04 17.73
CA ASP A 193 13.58 -21.31 16.99
C ASP A 193 14.69 -22.29 17.37
N ASN A 194 15.91 -21.81 17.58
CA ASN A 194 17.03 -22.64 18.00
C ASN A 194 16.82 -23.19 19.41
N ILE A 195 16.29 -22.38 20.32
CA ILE A 195 15.92 -22.82 21.67
C ILE A 195 14.80 -23.86 21.60
N ALA A 196 13.79 -23.63 20.75
CA ALA A 196 12.67 -24.55 20.58
C ALA A 196 13.12 -25.90 19.99
N LYS A 197 13.96 -25.89 18.94
CA LYS A 197 14.51 -27.10 18.33
C LYS A 197 15.37 -27.91 19.30
N ARG A 198 16.22 -27.25 20.09
CA ARG A 198 17.06 -27.91 21.11
C ARG A 198 16.22 -28.62 22.18
N ASN A 199 15.04 -28.08 22.50
CA ASN A 199 14.18 -28.58 23.55
C ASN A 199 12.92 -29.32 23.03
N SER A 200 12.83 -29.56 21.72
CA SER A 200 11.67 -30.19 21.06
C SER A 200 10.33 -29.52 21.37
N ILE A 201 10.31 -28.19 21.40
CA ILE A 201 9.12 -27.37 21.70
C ILE A 201 8.42 -26.97 20.41
N GLU A 202 7.09 -27.04 20.40
CA GLU A 202 6.27 -26.50 19.32
C GLU A 202 5.95 -25.03 19.55
N LEU A 203 6.30 -24.17 18.57
CA LEU A 203 6.04 -22.73 18.60
C LEU A 203 4.74 -22.39 17.87
N LYS A 204 4.13 -21.26 18.22
CA LYS A 204 2.97 -20.73 17.50
C LYS A 204 3.37 -20.14 16.15
N LYS A 205 2.46 -20.26 15.17
CA LYS A 205 2.58 -19.77 13.79
C LYS A 205 1.51 -18.72 13.48
#